data_AF-A0A7J8SQI9-F1
#
_entry.id   AF-A0A7J8SQI9-F1
#
_cell.length_a   1.000
_cell.length_b   1.000
_cell.length_c   1.000
_cell.angle_alpha   90.00
_cell.angle_beta   90.00
_cell.angle_gamma   90.00
#
_symmetry.space_group_name_H-M   'P 1'
#
loop_
_entity.id
_entity.type
_entity.pdbx_description
1 polymer ?
#
loop_
_entity_poly.entity_id
_entity_poly.type
_entity_poly.pdbx_seq_one_letter_code
_entity_poly.pdbx_strand_id
1 'polypeptide(L)'
;LRPVDGSGKDIAAKNEVNSIRALFPDRECFTLVRPLNNENDLQRLDQISLDKLRPEFRAGLDALTKFVFERTRPKQVGATILTGPVLIGITESYLDALNKGAVPTISSSWQSVEEAECRRAYDSASEIYMSTFDRTKSPEEAALREAHEEAVQRSLAVYNASAVGVGSMRKKYEELLQKFFRKAFEDYKRNAFMEADLKCSNAIQSMGKRLRAACHASDASVEKIVKVLDALLSEYEASCHGPGKWQKLAVFLQQSMEGPILDFTRRHIDQIVSEKNSLVLKCRAIEDKMKLVNKQLEDSEKYKSEYLKRYDDAINDKKKLADEYASRMNNLQGDNSSLKERCSSLMKTLDSAKQETLDWRRKYDQVLSKQKAREDQTASEIEVLKSRSTAAEARLAAAREQAESAQEEAEEWKRKYDFAVREAKTALEKAATAQERSSKEIQLREDSLREEFSHSLAEKEEEIKDKTAKVEHAEQCLTTLRLELKECCRFKFFNELNNV
;
A
#
# COMPACT_ATOMS: atom_id res chain seq x y z
N LEU A 1 144.09 -9.32 -7.77
CA LEU A 1 143.61 -10.51 -8.52
C LEU A 1 143.64 -10.20 -10.02
N ARG A 2 144.75 -10.54 -10.70
CA ARG A 2 144.84 -10.59 -12.18
C ARG A 2 145.05 -12.07 -12.56
N PRO A 3 144.52 -12.54 -13.71
CA PRO A 3 144.87 -13.86 -14.21
C PRO A 3 146.37 -13.92 -14.53
N VAL A 4 146.93 -15.13 -14.54
CA VAL A 4 148.31 -15.40 -14.98
C VAL A 4 148.24 -16.19 -16.28
N ASP A 5 148.90 -15.69 -17.32
CA ASP A 5 148.93 -16.35 -18.62
C ASP A 5 149.89 -17.55 -18.64
N GLY A 6 149.55 -18.58 -19.42
CA GLY A 6 150.33 -19.81 -19.57
C GLY A 6 149.51 -21.09 -19.34
N SER A 7 150.13 -22.24 -19.58
CA SER A 7 149.52 -23.56 -19.41
C SER A 7 150.32 -24.43 -18.43
N GLY A 8 149.62 -25.07 -17.50
CA GLY A 8 150.22 -25.90 -16.44
C GLY A 8 149.28 -26.02 -15.24
N LYS A 9 149.40 -27.09 -14.45
CA LYS A 9 148.49 -27.37 -13.31
C LYS A 9 148.53 -26.25 -12.26
N ASP A 10 149.71 -25.74 -11.94
CA ASP A 10 149.89 -24.70 -10.92
C ASP A 10 149.33 -23.34 -11.37
N ILE A 11 149.43 -23.03 -12.67
CA ILE A 11 148.83 -21.83 -13.28
C ILE A 11 147.31 -21.96 -13.29
N ALA A 12 146.79 -23.16 -13.61
CA ALA A 12 145.35 -23.44 -13.56
C ALA A 12 144.80 -23.28 -12.13
N ALA A 13 145.40 -23.91 -11.12
CA ALA A 13 145.00 -23.78 -9.72
C ALA A 13 145.08 -22.32 -9.21
N LYS A 14 146.14 -21.58 -9.59
CA LYS A 14 146.28 -20.15 -9.26
C LYS A 14 145.22 -19.26 -9.93
N ASN A 15 144.74 -19.64 -11.11
CA ASN A 15 143.63 -18.99 -11.80
C ASN A 15 142.25 -19.46 -11.29
N GLU A 16 142.13 -20.68 -10.77
CA GLU A 16 140.93 -21.18 -10.10
C GLU A 16 140.64 -20.39 -8.81
N VAL A 17 141.68 -20.04 -8.03
CA VAL A 17 141.55 -19.12 -6.87
C VAL A 17 141.15 -17.70 -7.29
N ASN A 18 141.42 -17.27 -8.53
CA ASN A 18 140.91 -15.99 -9.05
C ASN A 18 139.37 -16.01 -9.31
N SER A 19 138.68 -17.16 -9.19
CA SER A 19 137.21 -17.28 -9.31
C SER A 19 136.41 -16.39 -8.34
N ILE A 20 137.04 -15.95 -7.24
CA ILE A 20 136.53 -14.90 -6.34
C ILE A 20 136.04 -13.67 -7.12
N ARG A 21 136.66 -13.35 -8.28
CA ARG A 21 136.24 -12.25 -9.16
C ARG A 21 134.87 -12.43 -9.83
N ALA A 22 134.43 -13.67 -10.03
CA ALA A 22 133.12 -13.99 -10.60
C ALA A 22 132.05 -14.16 -9.52
N LEU A 23 132.42 -14.74 -8.36
CA LEU A 23 131.50 -15.01 -7.26
C LEU A 23 131.15 -13.75 -6.44
N PHE A 24 132.09 -12.82 -6.30
CA PHE A 24 131.92 -11.57 -5.55
C PHE A 24 132.22 -10.40 -6.49
N PRO A 25 131.20 -9.74 -7.10
CA PRO A 25 131.42 -8.69 -8.10
C PRO A 25 132.00 -7.41 -7.49
N ASP A 26 131.47 -6.98 -6.35
CA ASP A 26 131.99 -5.90 -5.51
C ASP A 26 133.05 -6.46 -4.56
N ARG A 27 134.25 -5.85 -4.55
CA ARG A 27 135.39 -6.26 -3.70
C ARG A 27 136.23 -5.02 -3.41
N GLU A 28 136.60 -4.83 -2.15
CA GLU A 28 137.58 -3.81 -1.73
C GLU A 28 138.66 -4.45 -0.85
N CYS A 29 139.76 -3.72 -0.62
CA CYS A 29 140.85 -4.16 0.24
C CYS A 29 141.23 -3.06 1.22
N PHE A 30 141.03 -3.30 2.52
CA PHE A 30 141.40 -2.38 3.59
C PHE A 30 142.66 -2.89 4.30
N THR A 31 143.72 -2.09 4.27
CA THR A 31 144.96 -2.37 5.01
C THR A 31 144.94 -1.63 6.35
N LEU A 32 144.81 -2.37 7.45
CA LEU A 32 144.98 -1.84 8.80
C LEU A 32 146.43 -2.03 9.28
N VAL A 33 146.98 -1.05 9.97
CA VAL A 33 148.30 -1.19 10.63
C VAL A 33 148.19 -2.07 11.88
N ARG A 34 149.32 -2.57 12.40
CA ARG A 34 149.35 -3.31 13.67
C ARG A 34 148.81 -2.42 14.82
N PRO A 35 147.78 -2.83 15.60
CA PRO A 35 147.06 -1.96 16.55
C PRO A 35 147.92 -1.34 17.65
N LEU A 36 148.89 -2.11 18.13
CA LEU A 36 149.82 -1.80 19.22
C LEU A 36 151.20 -2.35 18.88
N ASN A 37 152.25 -1.82 19.52
CA ASN A 37 153.61 -2.34 19.30
C ASN A 37 153.95 -3.50 20.27
N ASN A 38 153.45 -3.46 21.51
CA ASN A 38 153.69 -4.49 22.53
C ASN A 38 152.91 -5.79 22.24
N GLU A 39 153.61 -6.93 22.26
CA GLU A 39 153.05 -8.26 22.00
C GLU A 39 152.14 -8.75 23.15
N ASN A 40 152.53 -8.51 24.40
CA ASN A 40 151.76 -8.90 25.59
C ASN A 40 150.41 -8.16 25.70
N ASP A 41 150.29 -7.03 25.01
CA ASP A 41 149.07 -6.23 24.96
C ASP A 41 148.20 -6.64 23.76
N LEU A 42 148.80 -7.00 22.62
CA LEU A 42 148.06 -7.57 21.48
C LEU A 42 147.41 -8.93 21.79
N GLN A 43 148.04 -9.75 22.65
CA GLN A 43 147.46 -11.00 23.13
C GLN A 43 146.21 -10.79 24.02
N ARG A 44 145.90 -9.56 24.41
CA ARG A 44 144.77 -9.15 25.27
C ARG A 44 144.05 -7.93 24.70
N LEU A 45 144.03 -7.80 23.36
CA LEU A 45 143.53 -6.63 22.65
C LEU A 45 142.04 -6.34 22.94
N ASP A 46 141.28 -7.38 23.25
CA ASP A 46 139.88 -7.34 23.73
C ASP A 46 139.70 -6.58 25.05
N GLN A 47 140.72 -6.58 25.91
CA GLN A 47 140.73 -5.91 27.21
C GLN A 47 141.28 -4.47 27.13
N ILE A 48 141.69 -4.01 25.95
CA ILE A 48 142.34 -2.71 25.76
C ILE A 48 141.38 -1.71 25.11
N SER A 49 141.08 -0.66 25.86
CA SER A 49 140.25 0.46 25.39
C SER A 49 140.84 1.14 24.15
N LEU A 50 139.96 1.53 23.23
CA LEU A 50 140.30 2.01 21.88
C LEU A 50 141.23 3.24 21.89
N ASP A 51 141.14 4.09 22.91
CA ASP A 51 141.98 5.29 23.09
C ASP A 51 143.48 4.98 23.22
N LYS A 52 143.83 3.76 23.66
CA LYS A 52 145.21 3.29 23.79
C LYS A 52 145.78 2.71 22.50
N LEU A 53 144.93 2.41 21.51
CA LEU A 53 145.36 1.89 20.21
C LEU A 53 146.00 3.01 19.38
N ARG A 54 146.92 2.64 18.47
CA ARG A 54 147.62 3.62 17.63
C ARG A 54 146.63 4.52 16.85
N PRO A 55 146.86 5.85 16.77
CA PRO A 55 145.99 6.76 16.03
C PRO A 55 145.74 6.33 14.57
N GLU A 56 146.78 5.84 13.89
CA GLU A 56 146.67 5.35 12.50
C GLU A 56 145.79 4.08 12.40
N PHE A 57 145.78 3.23 13.43
CA PHE A 57 144.89 2.06 13.48
C PHE A 57 143.44 2.49 13.70
N ARG A 58 143.19 3.40 14.65
CA ARG A 58 141.87 3.98 14.89
C ARG A 58 141.29 4.62 13.63
N ALA A 59 142.02 5.53 13.00
CA ALA A 59 141.59 6.19 11.77
C ALA A 59 141.29 5.20 10.63
N GLY A 60 142.09 4.13 10.51
CA GLY A 60 141.82 3.04 9.55
C GLY A 60 140.59 2.21 9.89
N LEU A 61 140.37 1.91 11.18
CA LEU A 61 139.21 1.16 11.67
C LEU A 61 137.92 1.98 11.54
N ASP A 62 137.96 3.27 11.85
CA ASP A 62 136.85 4.21 11.69
C ASP A 62 136.47 4.35 10.21
N ALA A 63 137.47 4.47 9.32
CA ALA A 63 137.25 4.51 7.87
C ALA A 63 136.65 3.21 7.32
N LEU A 64 137.12 2.04 7.78
CA LEU A 64 136.55 0.73 7.44
C LEU A 64 135.11 0.61 7.96
N THR A 65 134.86 1.00 9.21
CA THR A 65 133.55 0.91 9.86
C THR A 65 132.53 1.80 9.14
N LYS A 66 132.91 3.04 8.84
CA LYS A 66 132.12 3.97 8.03
C LYS A 66 131.83 3.40 6.64
N PHE A 67 132.86 2.91 5.94
CA PHE A 67 132.69 2.29 4.61
C PHE A 67 131.69 1.13 4.64
N VAL A 68 131.75 0.27 5.66
CA VAL A 68 130.84 -0.88 5.82
C VAL A 68 129.41 -0.39 6.02
N PHE A 69 129.16 0.55 6.92
CA PHE A 69 127.81 1.10 7.15
C PHE A 69 127.26 1.88 5.94
N GLU A 70 128.07 2.65 5.23
CA GLU A 70 127.63 3.43 4.07
C GLU A 70 127.34 2.57 2.81
N ARG A 71 127.92 1.36 2.71
CA ARG A 71 127.82 0.54 1.49
C ARG A 71 127.15 -0.82 1.67
N THR A 72 126.91 -1.28 2.90
CA THR A 72 126.15 -2.51 3.14
C THR A 72 124.71 -2.33 2.69
N ARG A 73 124.31 -3.09 1.68
CA ARG A 73 122.93 -3.12 1.18
C ARG A 73 122.13 -4.20 1.91
N PRO A 74 120.80 -4.05 2.06
CA PRO A 74 119.93 -5.13 2.52
C PRO A 74 120.17 -6.40 1.69
N LYS A 75 120.26 -7.56 2.36
CA LYS A 75 120.45 -8.84 1.67
C LYS A 75 119.27 -9.09 0.74
N GLN A 76 119.55 -9.46 -0.51
CA GLN A 76 118.54 -9.68 -1.56
C GLN A 76 118.73 -11.02 -2.26
N VAL A 77 117.63 -11.54 -2.82
CA VAL A 77 117.61 -12.61 -3.83
C VAL A 77 116.78 -12.11 -5.02
N GLY A 78 117.43 -11.97 -6.18
CA GLY A 78 116.88 -11.19 -7.28
C GLY A 78 116.62 -9.74 -6.85
N ALA A 79 115.40 -9.24 -7.09
CA ALA A 79 114.96 -7.93 -6.61
C ALA A 79 114.38 -7.95 -5.17
N THR A 80 114.24 -9.13 -4.54
CA THR A 80 113.51 -9.29 -3.28
C THR A 80 114.43 -9.12 -2.08
N ILE A 81 114.09 -8.22 -1.15
CA ILE A 81 114.81 -8.07 0.13
C ILE A 81 114.46 -9.25 1.05
N LEU A 82 115.48 -9.84 1.69
CA LEU A 82 115.29 -10.87 2.71
C LEU A 82 114.88 -10.21 4.03
N THR A 83 113.62 -10.35 4.41
CA THR A 83 113.13 -10.04 5.76
C THR A 83 113.52 -11.15 6.74
N GLY A 84 113.38 -10.92 8.05
CA GLY A 84 113.69 -11.92 9.08
C GLY A 84 113.08 -13.31 8.83
N PRO A 85 111.76 -13.43 8.61
CA PRO A 85 111.11 -14.72 8.33
C PRO A 85 111.66 -15.41 7.08
N VAL A 86 111.91 -14.67 6.00
CA VAL A 86 112.46 -15.21 4.75
C VAL A 86 113.89 -15.71 4.94
N LEU A 87 114.71 -14.95 5.68
CA LEU A 87 116.07 -15.35 6.02
C LEU A 87 116.08 -16.62 6.88
N ILE A 88 115.19 -16.73 7.87
CA ILE A 88 115.01 -17.93 8.69
C ILE A 88 114.64 -19.13 7.80
N GLY A 89 113.60 -19.04 6.97
CA GLY A 89 113.18 -20.15 6.10
C GLY A 89 114.25 -20.61 5.11
N ILE A 90 115.06 -19.67 4.58
CA ILE A 90 116.22 -20.02 3.73
C ILE A 90 117.31 -20.72 4.56
N THR A 91 117.61 -20.23 5.77
CA THR A 91 118.58 -20.87 6.68
C THR A 91 118.13 -22.26 7.10
N GLU A 92 116.86 -22.44 7.47
CA GLU A 92 116.25 -23.74 7.75
C GLU A 92 116.39 -24.68 6.55
N SER A 93 116.01 -24.24 5.35
CA SER A 93 116.13 -25.04 4.12
C SER A 93 117.58 -25.45 3.81
N TYR A 94 118.57 -24.58 4.07
CA TYR A 94 119.98 -24.93 3.90
C TYR A 94 120.48 -25.91 4.96
N LEU A 95 120.13 -25.71 6.24
CA LEU A 95 120.48 -26.65 7.32
C LEU A 95 119.84 -28.01 7.08
N ASP A 96 118.60 -28.05 6.62
CA ASP A 96 117.86 -29.27 6.33
C ASP A 96 118.48 -30.06 5.16
N ALA A 97 119.00 -29.37 4.13
CA ALA A 97 119.79 -29.99 3.07
C ALA A 97 121.13 -30.55 3.58
N LEU A 98 121.90 -29.76 4.34
CA LEU A 98 123.19 -30.18 4.92
C LEU A 98 123.04 -31.40 5.84
N ASN A 99 122.05 -31.39 6.73
CA ASN A 99 121.73 -32.47 7.66
C ASN A 99 121.29 -33.76 6.95
N LYS A 100 120.80 -33.66 5.70
CA LYS A 100 120.44 -34.78 4.83
C LYS A 100 121.56 -35.21 3.87
N GLY A 101 122.76 -34.64 4.02
CA GLY A 101 123.92 -34.92 3.17
C GLY A 101 123.82 -34.36 1.73
N ALA A 102 122.88 -33.45 1.49
CA ALA A 102 122.66 -32.82 0.19
C ALA A 102 123.33 -31.44 0.10
N VAL A 103 123.66 -31.02 -1.12
CA VAL A 103 124.24 -29.68 -1.37
C VAL A 103 123.11 -28.63 -1.38
N PRO A 104 123.14 -27.61 -0.48
CA PRO A 104 122.14 -26.55 -0.47
C PRO A 104 122.12 -25.78 -1.79
N THR A 105 120.93 -25.59 -2.36
CA THR A 105 120.76 -24.96 -3.67
C THR A 105 119.86 -23.73 -3.54
N ILE A 106 120.40 -22.55 -3.88
CA ILE A 106 119.75 -21.26 -3.64
C ILE A 106 118.35 -21.19 -4.29
N SER A 107 118.19 -21.72 -5.50
CA SER A 107 116.93 -21.65 -6.25
C SER A 107 115.81 -22.50 -5.65
N SER A 108 116.07 -23.73 -5.20
CA SER A 108 115.05 -24.60 -4.61
C SER A 108 114.65 -24.14 -3.20
N SER A 109 115.61 -23.71 -2.39
CA SER A 109 115.34 -23.09 -1.09
C SER A 109 114.54 -21.79 -1.25
N TRP A 110 114.90 -20.93 -2.22
CA TRP A 110 114.13 -19.73 -2.53
C TRP A 110 112.68 -20.06 -2.95
N GLN A 111 112.48 -20.99 -3.88
CA GLN A 111 111.15 -21.37 -4.36
C GLN A 111 110.26 -21.94 -3.24
N SER A 112 110.83 -22.76 -2.36
CA SER A 112 110.10 -23.33 -1.22
C SER A 112 109.65 -22.25 -0.23
N VAL A 113 110.51 -21.27 0.05
CA VAL A 113 110.20 -20.14 0.93
C VAL A 113 109.23 -19.16 0.26
N GLU A 114 109.39 -18.84 -1.03
CA GLU A 114 108.46 -17.97 -1.77
C GLU A 114 107.03 -18.57 -1.77
N GLU A 115 106.88 -19.89 -1.96
CA GLU A 115 105.60 -20.57 -1.83
C GLU A 115 105.07 -20.61 -0.39
N ALA A 116 105.92 -20.80 0.62
CA ALA A 116 105.50 -20.78 2.02
C ALA A 116 104.99 -19.39 2.44
N GLU A 117 105.71 -18.32 2.11
CA GLU A 117 105.31 -16.95 2.45
C GLU A 117 104.08 -16.47 1.67
N CYS A 118 103.98 -16.78 0.37
CA CYS A 118 102.79 -16.45 -0.40
C CYS A 118 101.54 -17.17 0.12
N ARG A 119 101.70 -18.39 0.67
CA ARG A 119 100.62 -19.11 1.36
C ARG A 119 100.21 -18.44 2.67
N ARG A 120 101.17 -18.12 3.55
CA ARG A 120 100.90 -17.38 4.80
C ARG A 120 100.20 -16.04 4.53
N ALA A 121 100.67 -15.31 3.51
CA ALA A 121 100.05 -14.07 3.07
C ALA A 121 98.61 -14.29 2.54
N TYR A 122 98.36 -15.35 1.77
CA TYR A 122 97.02 -15.74 1.31
C TYR A 122 96.09 -16.09 2.48
N ASP A 123 96.56 -16.85 3.46
CA ASP A 123 95.76 -17.28 4.61
C ASP A 123 95.36 -16.07 5.46
N SER A 124 96.32 -15.21 5.83
CA SER A 124 96.05 -13.96 6.56
C SER A 124 95.17 -12.98 5.77
N ALA A 125 95.36 -12.85 4.46
CA ALA A 125 94.51 -12.01 3.62
C ALA A 125 93.06 -12.55 3.56
N SER A 126 92.89 -13.87 3.51
CA SER A 126 91.57 -14.52 3.50
C SER A 126 90.82 -14.32 4.83
N GLU A 127 91.53 -14.38 5.96
CA GLU A 127 90.99 -14.07 7.29
C GLU A 127 90.59 -12.58 7.42
N ILE A 128 91.44 -11.67 6.93
CA ILE A 128 91.14 -10.23 6.90
C ILE A 128 89.92 -9.93 6.02
N TYR A 129 89.76 -10.58 4.87
CA TYR A 129 88.53 -10.45 4.07
C TYR A 129 87.30 -10.93 4.86
N MET A 130 87.37 -12.12 5.46
CA MET A 130 86.22 -12.73 6.16
C MET A 130 85.76 -11.96 7.40
N SER A 131 86.69 -11.24 8.05
CA SER A 131 86.43 -10.42 9.24
C SER A 131 86.10 -8.95 8.93
N THR A 132 86.56 -8.40 7.79
CA THR A 132 86.25 -7.01 7.38
C THR A 132 85.09 -6.87 6.41
N PHE A 133 84.63 -7.94 5.77
CA PHE A 133 83.44 -7.94 4.93
C PHE A 133 82.18 -7.73 5.77
N ASP A 134 81.60 -6.53 5.70
CA ASP A 134 80.44 -6.11 6.48
C ASP A 134 79.16 -6.82 5.99
N ARG A 135 78.70 -7.79 6.79
CA ARG A 135 77.48 -8.58 6.57
C ARG A 135 76.23 -7.97 7.23
N THR A 136 76.32 -6.74 7.72
CA THR A 136 75.20 -5.99 8.34
C THR A 136 74.53 -4.99 7.39
N LYS A 137 75.17 -4.71 6.23
CA LYS A 137 74.60 -3.92 5.11
C LYS A 137 73.24 -4.47 4.67
N SER A 138 72.43 -3.60 4.03
CA SER A 138 71.19 -4.04 3.38
C SER A 138 71.48 -5.12 2.32
N PRO A 139 70.59 -6.11 2.11
CA PRO A 139 70.76 -7.16 1.11
C PRO A 139 70.47 -6.62 -0.30
N GLU A 140 71.18 -5.57 -0.70
CA GLU A 140 71.01 -4.82 -1.95
C GLU A 140 72.33 -4.82 -2.71
N GLU A 141 72.27 -5.05 -4.03
CA GLU A 141 73.46 -5.29 -4.87
C GLU A 141 74.54 -4.21 -4.74
N ALA A 142 74.16 -2.94 -4.59
CA ALA A 142 75.09 -1.82 -4.41
C ALA A 142 75.78 -1.85 -3.03
N ALA A 143 75.02 -1.96 -1.94
CA ALA A 143 75.54 -1.94 -0.57
C ALA A 143 76.40 -3.17 -0.24
N LEU A 144 76.02 -4.35 -0.76
CA LEU A 144 76.83 -5.57 -0.64
C LEU A 144 78.11 -5.47 -1.45
N ARG A 145 78.07 -4.86 -2.64
CA ARG A 145 79.26 -4.67 -3.49
C ARG A 145 80.24 -3.67 -2.90
N GLU A 146 79.77 -2.57 -2.35
CA GLU A 146 80.60 -1.60 -1.61
C GLU A 146 81.39 -2.28 -0.49
N ALA A 147 80.71 -3.02 0.40
CA ALA A 147 81.36 -3.76 1.49
C ALA A 147 82.32 -4.85 0.99
N HIS A 148 82.02 -5.48 -0.14
CA HIS A 148 82.92 -6.44 -0.79
C HIS A 148 84.19 -5.77 -1.31
N GLU A 149 84.06 -4.66 -2.04
CA GLU A 149 85.18 -3.91 -2.61
C GLU A 149 86.09 -3.34 -1.50
N GLU A 150 85.51 -2.82 -0.41
CA GLU A 150 86.28 -2.44 0.78
C GLU A 150 87.07 -3.61 1.39
N ALA A 151 86.42 -4.76 1.60
CA ALA A 151 87.08 -5.94 2.20
C ALA A 151 88.17 -6.52 1.28
N VAL A 152 87.95 -6.50 -0.04
CA VAL A 152 88.95 -6.86 -1.05
C VAL A 152 90.15 -5.90 -1.00
N GLN A 153 89.94 -4.59 -0.91
CA GLN A 153 91.03 -3.62 -0.80
C GLN A 153 91.88 -3.84 0.47
N ARG A 154 91.23 -4.00 1.63
CA ARG A 154 91.91 -4.27 2.91
C ARG A 154 92.71 -5.59 2.86
N SER A 155 92.11 -6.64 2.31
CA SER A 155 92.73 -7.95 2.15
C SER A 155 93.91 -7.93 1.18
N LEU A 156 93.78 -7.27 0.03
CA LEU A 156 94.87 -7.12 -0.96
C LEU A 156 96.02 -6.24 -0.44
N ALA A 157 95.77 -5.26 0.42
CA ALA A 157 96.82 -4.50 1.08
C ALA A 157 97.68 -5.38 2.00
N VAL A 158 97.03 -6.23 2.83
CA VAL A 158 97.70 -7.21 3.69
C VAL A 158 98.45 -8.25 2.85
N TYR A 159 97.83 -8.78 1.79
CA TYR A 159 98.50 -9.72 0.88
C TYR A 159 99.75 -9.11 0.27
N ASN A 160 99.67 -7.87 -0.26
CA ASN A 160 100.80 -7.26 -0.96
C ASN A 160 101.95 -6.82 -0.04
N ALA A 161 101.67 -6.54 1.23
CA ALA A 161 102.67 -6.26 2.25
C ALA A 161 103.40 -7.53 2.76
N SER A 162 102.69 -8.67 2.81
CA SER A 162 103.22 -9.93 3.36
C SER A 162 103.77 -10.89 2.30
N ALA A 163 103.24 -10.88 1.07
CA ALA A 163 103.64 -11.81 0.01
C ALA A 163 105.05 -11.49 -0.50
N VAL A 164 105.90 -12.51 -0.50
CA VAL A 164 107.32 -12.40 -0.86
C VAL A 164 107.53 -12.71 -2.34
N GLY A 165 108.53 -12.07 -2.93
CA GLY A 165 108.90 -12.28 -4.33
C GLY A 165 107.99 -11.60 -5.34
N VAL A 166 108.27 -11.91 -6.61
CA VAL A 166 107.54 -11.44 -7.81
C VAL A 166 107.34 -12.57 -8.82
N GLY A 167 107.58 -13.83 -8.40
CA GLY A 167 107.57 -15.01 -9.25
C GLY A 167 106.18 -15.56 -9.53
N SER A 168 106.15 -16.77 -10.09
CA SER A 168 104.91 -17.51 -10.38
C SER A 168 104.13 -17.87 -9.12
N MET A 169 104.78 -18.07 -7.97
CA MET A 169 104.10 -18.44 -6.72
C MET A 169 103.25 -17.30 -6.16
N ARG A 170 103.75 -16.05 -6.16
CA ARG A 170 102.94 -14.88 -5.80
C ARG A 170 101.69 -14.76 -6.67
N LYS A 171 101.84 -14.93 -8.00
CA LYS A 171 100.73 -14.87 -8.96
C LYS A 171 99.73 -16.01 -8.76
N LYS A 172 100.20 -17.22 -8.46
CA LYS A 172 99.36 -18.39 -8.11
C LYS A 172 98.48 -18.11 -6.90
N TYR A 173 99.04 -17.57 -5.83
CA TYR A 173 98.29 -17.29 -4.59
C TYR A 173 97.40 -16.05 -4.70
N GLU A 174 97.77 -15.04 -5.49
CA GLU A 174 96.90 -13.93 -5.90
C GLU A 174 95.72 -14.44 -6.75
N GLU A 175 95.99 -15.33 -7.70
CA GLU A 175 95.05 -16.18 -8.44
C GLU A 175 93.98 -16.84 -7.55
N LEU A 176 94.45 -17.51 -6.49
CA LEU A 176 93.59 -18.18 -5.51
C LEU A 176 92.80 -17.19 -4.66
N LEU A 177 93.42 -16.10 -4.19
CA LEU A 177 92.78 -15.08 -3.35
C LEU A 177 91.63 -14.40 -4.11
N GLN A 178 91.84 -14.07 -5.39
CA GLN A 178 90.82 -13.53 -6.28
C GLN A 178 89.66 -14.52 -6.53
N LYS A 179 89.94 -15.83 -6.60
CA LYS A 179 88.91 -16.88 -6.71
C LYS A 179 88.13 -17.04 -5.39
N PHE A 180 88.82 -16.93 -4.25
CA PHE A 180 88.23 -16.97 -2.91
C PHE A 180 87.26 -15.80 -2.69
N PHE A 181 87.67 -14.55 -2.97
CA PHE A 181 86.82 -13.37 -2.88
C PHE A 181 85.49 -13.52 -3.63
N ARG A 182 85.56 -13.89 -4.92
CA ARG A 182 84.37 -14.07 -5.76
C ARG A 182 83.45 -15.15 -5.22
N LYS A 183 84.00 -16.30 -4.78
CA LYS A 183 83.19 -17.38 -4.21
C LYS A 183 82.51 -16.95 -2.91
N ALA A 184 83.27 -16.39 -1.96
CA ALA A 184 82.76 -15.97 -0.66
C ALA A 184 81.68 -14.87 -0.79
N PHE A 185 81.84 -13.95 -1.75
CA PHE A 185 80.83 -12.95 -2.07
C PHE A 185 79.56 -13.56 -2.66
N GLU A 186 79.66 -14.36 -3.73
CA GLU A 186 78.48 -14.94 -4.38
C GLU A 186 77.72 -15.92 -3.46
N ASP A 187 78.42 -16.68 -2.61
CA ASP A 187 77.78 -17.58 -1.65
C ASP A 187 77.06 -16.81 -0.53
N TYR A 188 77.63 -15.72 -0.01
CA TYR A 188 76.93 -14.86 0.95
C TYR A 188 75.75 -14.11 0.30
N LYS A 189 75.97 -13.49 -0.88
CA LYS A 189 74.96 -12.71 -1.62
C LYS A 189 73.72 -13.56 -1.95
N ARG A 190 73.92 -14.81 -2.36
CA ARG A 190 72.83 -15.78 -2.61
C ARG A 190 71.99 -16.02 -1.36
N ASN A 191 72.63 -16.20 -0.21
CA ASN A 191 71.93 -16.42 1.07
C ASN A 191 71.19 -15.15 1.52
N ALA A 192 71.85 -13.99 1.49
CA ALA A 192 71.26 -12.70 1.86
C ALA A 192 70.03 -12.35 0.99
N PHE A 193 70.09 -12.59 -0.32
CA PHE A 193 68.95 -12.40 -1.23
C PHE A 193 67.83 -13.41 -0.97
N MET A 194 68.14 -14.67 -0.63
CA MET A 194 67.14 -15.70 -0.28
C MET A 194 66.41 -15.38 1.04
N GLU A 195 67.14 -14.93 2.06
CA GLU A 195 66.56 -14.48 3.33
C GLU A 195 65.70 -13.22 3.14
N ALA A 196 66.16 -12.28 2.30
CA ALA A 196 65.39 -11.09 1.93
C ALA A 196 64.10 -11.44 1.17
N ASP A 197 64.15 -12.39 0.23
CA ASP A 197 62.99 -12.87 -0.52
C ASP A 197 61.96 -13.54 0.41
N LEU A 198 62.42 -14.36 1.35
CA LEU A 198 61.58 -14.98 2.38
C LEU A 198 60.96 -13.92 3.31
N LYS A 199 61.72 -12.92 3.76
CA LYS A 199 61.22 -11.81 4.57
C LYS A 199 60.12 -11.03 3.83
N CYS A 200 60.36 -10.69 2.56
CA CYS A 200 59.35 -10.05 1.70
C CYS A 200 58.09 -10.91 1.57
N SER A 201 58.24 -12.21 1.32
CA SER A 201 57.11 -13.15 1.16
C SER A 201 56.26 -13.26 2.44
N ASN A 202 56.90 -13.29 3.61
CA ASN A 202 56.23 -13.29 4.91
C ASN A 202 55.52 -11.96 5.18
N ALA A 203 56.14 -10.82 4.83
CA ALA A 203 55.50 -9.51 4.94
C ALA A 203 54.27 -9.39 4.04
N ILE A 204 54.37 -9.77 2.75
CA ILE A 204 53.22 -9.82 1.83
C ILE A 204 52.09 -10.69 2.38
N GLN A 205 52.39 -11.87 2.96
CA GLN A 205 51.36 -12.72 3.56
C GLN A 205 50.68 -12.05 4.78
N SER A 206 51.43 -11.31 5.60
CA SER A 206 50.90 -10.52 6.72
C SER A 206 50.03 -9.36 6.25
N MET A 207 50.48 -8.62 5.23
CA MET A 207 49.73 -7.53 4.59
C MET A 207 48.41 -8.03 3.99
N GLY A 208 48.43 -9.16 3.27
CA GLY A 208 47.23 -9.78 2.72
C GLY A 208 46.21 -10.23 3.78
N LYS A 209 46.67 -10.69 4.95
CA LYS A 209 45.80 -10.98 6.10
C LYS A 209 45.18 -9.70 6.69
N ARG A 210 46.00 -8.66 6.94
CA ARG A 210 45.55 -7.37 7.49
C ARG A 210 44.59 -6.64 6.56
N LEU A 211 44.88 -6.58 5.26
CA LEU A 211 43.99 -5.98 4.25
C LEU A 211 42.68 -6.76 4.13
N ARG A 212 42.72 -8.10 4.07
CA ARG A 212 41.50 -8.92 4.01
C ARG A 212 40.61 -8.69 5.24
N ALA A 213 41.20 -8.55 6.43
CA ALA A 213 40.46 -8.21 7.64
C ALA A 213 39.80 -6.82 7.56
N ALA A 214 40.52 -5.80 7.07
CA ALA A 214 39.95 -4.46 6.86
C ALA A 214 38.79 -4.46 5.87
N CYS A 215 38.88 -5.25 4.78
CA CYS A 215 37.78 -5.46 3.82
C CYS A 215 36.58 -6.26 4.38
N HIS A 216 36.66 -6.80 5.60
CA HIS A 216 35.61 -7.60 6.27
C HIS A 216 35.13 -6.98 7.60
N ALA A 217 35.65 -5.82 8.00
CA ALA A 217 35.14 -5.11 9.17
C ALA A 217 33.70 -4.63 8.95
N SER A 218 32.87 -4.64 9.99
CA SER A 218 31.46 -4.21 9.92
C SER A 218 31.30 -2.70 9.66
N ASP A 219 32.33 -1.91 9.94
CA ASP A 219 32.44 -0.48 9.72
C ASP A 219 33.39 -0.13 8.55
N ALA A 220 33.70 -1.10 7.69
CA ALA A 220 34.62 -0.94 6.57
C ALA A 220 34.15 0.12 5.57
N SER A 221 35.10 0.91 5.07
CA SER A 221 34.88 1.92 4.03
C SER A 221 36.11 1.99 3.12
N VAL A 222 35.93 2.50 1.90
CA VAL A 222 37.03 2.69 0.94
C VAL A 222 38.17 3.50 1.56
N GLU A 223 37.84 4.57 2.28
CA GLU A 223 38.82 5.43 2.96
C GLU A 223 39.63 4.67 4.04
N LYS A 224 38.98 3.83 4.86
CA LYS A 224 39.67 3.00 5.86
C LYS A 224 40.55 1.95 5.21
N ILE A 225 40.07 1.30 4.14
CA ILE A 225 40.82 0.28 3.40
C ILE A 225 42.06 0.90 2.74
N VAL A 226 41.93 2.09 2.13
CA VAL A 226 43.07 2.84 1.57
C VAL A 226 44.06 3.23 2.66
N LYS A 227 43.62 3.76 3.81
CA LYS A 227 44.50 4.08 4.96
C LYS A 227 45.22 2.86 5.53
N VAL A 228 44.57 1.70 5.57
CA VAL A 228 45.23 0.44 5.96
C VAL A 228 46.25 0.01 4.91
N LEU A 229 45.92 0.09 3.62
CA LEU A 229 46.85 -0.26 2.54
C LEU A 229 48.10 0.65 2.55
N ASP A 230 47.92 1.96 2.66
CA ASP A 230 48.99 2.95 2.72
C ASP A 230 49.99 2.71 3.88
N ALA A 231 49.47 2.43 5.07
CA ALA A 231 50.28 2.03 6.23
C ALA A 231 51.02 0.70 6.01
N LEU A 232 50.38 -0.29 5.36
CA LEU A 232 51.01 -1.57 5.00
C LEU A 232 52.13 -1.40 3.97
N LEU A 233 51.95 -0.52 2.98
CA LEU A 233 52.96 -0.21 1.96
C LEU A 233 54.18 0.47 2.60
N SER A 234 53.95 1.44 3.48
CA SER A 234 55.01 2.14 4.23
C SER A 234 55.81 1.19 5.14
N GLU A 235 55.12 0.30 5.85
CA GLU A 235 55.74 -0.73 6.69
C GLU A 235 56.58 -1.72 5.87
N TYR A 236 56.12 -2.11 4.67
CA TYR A 236 56.87 -2.95 3.75
C TYR A 236 58.08 -2.22 3.15
N GLU A 237 57.92 -0.97 2.73
CA GLU A 237 58.99 -0.17 2.13
C GLU A 237 60.16 0.03 3.10
N ALA A 238 59.87 0.30 4.38
CA ALA A 238 60.91 0.48 5.41
C ALA A 238 61.54 -0.84 5.88
N SER A 239 60.80 -1.96 5.90
CA SER A 239 61.28 -3.20 6.51
C SER A 239 61.83 -4.24 5.52
N CYS A 240 61.38 -4.24 4.27
CA CYS A 240 61.74 -5.23 3.25
C CYS A 240 62.77 -4.68 2.25
N HIS A 241 63.64 -5.55 1.76
CA HIS A 241 64.84 -5.23 0.97
C HIS A 241 65.10 -6.34 -0.06
N GLY A 242 66.08 -6.15 -0.94
CA GLY A 242 66.52 -7.16 -1.90
C GLY A 242 65.79 -7.13 -3.26
N PRO A 243 66.32 -7.84 -4.27
CA PRO A 243 65.94 -7.64 -5.68
C PRO A 243 64.47 -7.95 -5.97
N GLY A 244 63.87 -8.90 -5.25
CA GLY A 244 62.45 -9.26 -5.40
C GLY A 244 61.45 -8.29 -4.75
N LYS A 245 61.91 -7.31 -3.94
CA LYS A 245 61.06 -6.41 -3.13
C LYS A 245 59.90 -5.82 -3.92
N TRP A 246 60.20 -5.14 -5.02
CA TRP A 246 59.21 -4.40 -5.81
C TRP A 246 58.34 -5.30 -6.68
N GLN A 247 58.88 -6.41 -7.20
CA GLN A 247 58.12 -7.37 -7.98
C GLN A 247 57.04 -8.05 -7.13
N LYS A 248 57.38 -8.51 -5.91
CA LYS A 248 56.39 -9.07 -4.98
C LYS A 248 55.34 -8.04 -4.55
N LEU A 249 55.74 -6.78 -4.36
CA LEU A 249 54.81 -5.70 -3.99
C LEU A 249 53.81 -5.39 -5.12
N ALA A 250 54.26 -5.35 -6.37
CA ALA A 250 53.39 -5.16 -7.53
C ALA A 250 52.39 -6.31 -7.69
N VAL A 251 52.84 -7.57 -7.56
CA VAL A 251 51.97 -8.75 -7.58
C VAL A 251 50.96 -8.73 -6.42
N PHE A 252 51.39 -8.35 -5.22
CA PHE A 252 50.50 -8.17 -4.06
C PHE A 252 49.44 -7.10 -4.31
N LEU A 253 49.82 -5.95 -4.87
CA LEU A 253 48.89 -4.86 -5.19
C LEU A 253 47.85 -5.31 -6.23
N GLN A 254 48.27 -5.98 -7.29
CA GLN A 254 47.36 -6.57 -8.29
C GLN A 254 46.37 -7.55 -7.63
N GLN A 255 46.88 -8.55 -6.89
CA GLN A 255 46.04 -9.55 -6.22
C GLN A 255 45.14 -8.95 -5.13
N SER A 256 45.53 -7.84 -4.53
CA SER A 256 44.72 -7.08 -3.57
C SER A 256 43.53 -6.40 -4.23
N MET A 257 43.74 -5.81 -5.42
CA MET A 257 42.68 -5.20 -6.22
C MET A 257 41.73 -6.25 -6.79
N GLU A 258 42.27 -7.30 -7.41
CA GLU A 258 41.48 -8.38 -8.04
C GLU A 258 40.71 -9.26 -7.03
N GLY A 259 41.22 -9.37 -5.79
CA GLY A 259 40.61 -10.15 -4.71
C GLY A 259 39.85 -9.29 -3.68
N PRO A 260 40.41 -9.07 -2.47
CA PRO A 260 39.67 -8.56 -1.32
C PRO A 260 39.03 -7.18 -1.52
N ILE A 261 39.59 -6.31 -2.37
CA ILE A 261 39.04 -4.98 -2.67
C ILE A 261 37.89 -5.07 -3.69
N LEU A 262 38.01 -5.90 -4.74
CA LEU A 262 36.91 -6.19 -5.66
C LEU A 262 35.74 -6.89 -4.96
N ASP A 263 36.02 -7.87 -4.10
CA ASP A 263 35.00 -8.58 -3.31
C ASP A 263 34.27 -7.63 -2.35
N PHE A 264 35.00 -6.76 -1.65
CA PHE A 264 34.41 -5.68 -0.83
C PHE A 264 33.51 -4.76 -1.67
N THR A 265 34.00 -4.31 -2.83
CA THR A 265 33.27 -3.41 -3.72
C THR A 265 31.99 -4.07 -4.26
N ARG A 266 32.06 -5.34 -4.67
CA ARG A 266 30.90 -6.13 -5.12
C ARG A 266 29.85 -6.24 -4.01
N ARG A 267 30.23 -6.60 -2.78
CA ARG A 267 29.30 -6.67 -1.64
C ARG A 267 28.60 -5.34 -1.34
N HIS A 268 29.32 -4.22 -1.44
CA HIS A 268 28.70 -2.89 -1.28
C HIS A 268 27.74 -2.55 -2.42
N ILE A 269 28.06 -2.90 -3.66
CA ILE A 269 27.14 -2.75 -4.80
C ILE A 269 25.88 -3.61 -4.61
N ASP A 270 26.03 -4.87 -4.23
CA ASP A 270 24.91 -5.79 -3.98
C ASP A 270 24.00 -5.30 -2.84
N GLN A 271 24.58 -4.77 -1.76
CA GLN A 271 23.84 -4.13 -0.67
C GLN A 271 23.06 -2.89 -1.15
N ILE A 272 23.69 -1.99 -1.90
CA ILE A 272 23.04 -0.80 -2.47
C ILE A 272 21.91 -1.18 -3.45
N VAL A 273 22.09 -2.24 -4.24
CA VAL A 273 21.05 -2.79 -5.13
C VAL A 273 19.90 -3.39 -4.33
N SER A 274 20.17 -4.10 -3.23
CA SER A 274 19.15 -4.63 -2.32
C SER A 274 18.32 -3.51 -1.67
N GLU A 275 18.99 -2.49 -1.13
CA GLU A 275 18.34 -1.30 -0.54
C GLU A 275 17.52 -0.53 -1.58
N LYS A 276 18.06 -0.31 -2.78
CA LYS A 276 17.34 0.28 -3.92
C LYS A 276 16.08 -0.53 -4.27
N ASN A 277 16.17 -1.85 -4.33
CA ASN A 277 15.02 -2.72 -4.62
C ASN A 277 13.96 -2.65 -3.50
N SER A 278 14.39 -2.61 -2.24
CA SER A 278 13.51 -2.40 -1.07
C SER A 278 12.78 -1.04 -1.16
N LEU A 279 13.49 0.03 -1.54
CA LEU A 279 12.91 1.35 -1.76
C LEU A 279 11.93 1.37 -2.95
N VAL A 280 12.27 0.74 -4.08
CA VAL A 280 11.36 0.63 -5.24
C VAL A 280 10.07 -0.12 -4.89
N LEU A 281 10.15 -1.19 -4.09
CA LEU A 281 8.97 -1.90 -3.60
C LEU A 281 8.10 -1.02 -2.68
N LYS A 282 8.73 -0.22 -1.80
CA LYS A 282 8.02 0.76 -0.96
C LYS A 282 7.35 1.84 -1.80
N CYS A 283 8.02 2.37 -2.83
CA CYS A 283 7.44 3.37 -3.74
C CYS A 283 6.23 2.80 -4.49
N ARG A 284 6.30 1.59 -5.07
CA ARG A 284 5.15 0.94 -5.71
C ARG A 284 3.98 0.74 -4.73
N ALA A 285 4.26 0.29 -3.50
CA ALA A 285 3.23 0.14 -2.47
C ALA A 285 2.61 1.47 -2.01
N ILE A 286 3.28 2.61 -2.23
CA ILE A 286 2.73 3.96 -2.03
C ILE A 286 1.91 4.39 -3.26
N GLU A 287 2.40 4.17 -4.47
CA GLU A 287 1.65 4.42 -5.72
C GLU A 287 0.32 3.65 -5.76
N ASP A 288 0.31 2.37 -5.39
CA ASP A 288 -0.90 1.54 -5.43
C ASP A 288 -1.91 1.95 -4.34
N LYS A 289 -1.43 2.40 -3.17
CA LYS A 289 -2.29 3.07 -2.17
C LYS A 289 -2.84 4.39 -2.70
N MET A 290 -2.05 5.18 -3.40
CA MET A 290 -2.48 6.45 -3.99
C MET A 290 -3.53 6.23 -5.09
N LYS A 291 -3.36 5.22 -5.95
CA LYS A 291 -4.36 4.79 -6.95
C LYS A 291 -5.67 4.36 -6.26
N LEU A 292 -5.60 3.61 -5.17
CA LEU A 292 -6.78 3.19 -4.40
C LEU A 292 -7.51 4.38 -3.78
N VAL A 293 -6.78 5.31 -3.15
CA VAL A 293 -7.38 6.52 -2.54
C VAL A 293 -7.96 7.46 -3.60
N ASN A 294 -7.28 7.66 -4.74
CA ASN A 294 -7.83 8.42 -5.86
C ASN A 294 -9.13 7.79 -6.38
N LYS A 295 -9.18 6.46 -6.54
CA LYS A 295 -10.41 5.80 -6.97
C LYS A 295 -11.54 5.90 -5.93
N GLN A 296 -11.23 5.79 -4.65
CA GLN A 296 -12.22 6.04 -3.57
C GLN A 296 -12.74 7.48 -3.59
N LEU A 297 -11.89 8.46 -3.95
CA LEU A 297 -12.29 9.84 -4.16
C LEU A 297 -13.18 10.00 -5.39
N GLU A 298 -12.80 9.45 -6.55
CA GLU A 298 -13.61 9.45 -7.78
C GLU A 298 -15.00 8.81 -7.57
N ASP A 299 -15.07 7.64 -6.93
CA ASP A 299 -16.33 6.97 -6.61
C ASP A 299 -17.18 7.79 -5.61
N SER A 300 -16.55 8.50 -4.67
CA SER A 300 -17.22 9.40 -3.71
C SER A 300 -17.75 10.69 -4.37
N GLU A 301 -16.97 11.31 -5.26
CA GLU A 301 -17.37 12.48 -6.02
C GLU A 301 -18.50 12.14 -7.00
N LYS A 302 -18.44 10.97 -7.64
CA LYS A 302 -19.52 10.45 -8.47
C LYS A 302 -20.80 10.23 -7.65
N TYR A 303 -20.70 9.58 -6.49
CA TYR A 303 -21.85 9.38 -5.59
C TYR A 303 -22.47 10.72 -5.16
N LYS A 304 -21.64 11.71 -4.79
CA LYS A 304 -22.07 13.08 -4.46
C LYS A 304 -22.77 13.76 -5.64
N SER A 305 -22.27 13.59 -6.86
CA SER A 305 -22.86 14.13 -8.09
C SER A 305 -24.23 13.49 -8.41
N GLU A 306 -24.34 12.16 -8.30
CA GLU A 306 -25.62 11.45 -8.44
C GLU A 306 -26.63 11.84 -7.34
N TYR A 307 -26.17 12.06 -6.11
CA TYR A 307 -27.01 12.52 -4.99
C TYR A 307 -27.53 13.94 -5.20
N LEU A 308 -26.67 14.87 -5.65
CA LEU A 308 -27.06 16.23 -6.03
C LEU A 308 -28.11 16.21 -7.15
N LYS A 309 -27.87 15.43 -8.21
CA LYS A 309 -28.82 15.32 -9.33
C LYS A 309 -30.21 14.85 -8.87
N ARG A 310 -30.29 13.83 -8.00
CA ARG A 310 -31.58 13.37 -7.44
C ARG A 310 -32.29 14.45 -6.63
N TYR A 311 -31.55 15.36 -5.99
CA TYR A 311 -32.10 16.51 -5.29
C TYR A 311 -32.66 17.55 -6.26
N ASP A 312 -31.94 17.88 -7.33
CA ASP A 312 -32.41 18.80 -8.37
C ASP A 312 -33.63 18.25 -9.12
N ASP A 313 -33.61 16.97 -9.50
CA ASP A 313 -34.74 16.27 -10.13
C ASP A 313 -35.99 16.36 -9.22
N ALA A 314 -35.87 16.08 -7.93
CA ALA A 314 -36.98 16.18 -6.96
C ALA A 314 -37.46 17.63 -6.72
N ILE A 315 -36.58 18.64 -6.82
CA ILE A 315 -36.95 20.06 -6.77
C ILE A 315 -37.75 20.46 -8.01
N ASN A 316 -37.38 19.94 -9.19
CA ASN A 316 -38.07 20.19 -10.44
C ASN A 316 -39.46 19.52 -10.49
N ASP A 317 -39.58 18.27 -10.05
CA ASP A 317 -40.88 17.60 -9.90
C ASP A 317 -41.80 18.35 -8.93
N LYS A 318 -41.25 18.86 -7.81
CA LYS A 318 -42.01 19.65 -6.84
C LYS A 318 -42.50 20.99 -7.41
N LYS A 319 -41.70 21.66 -8.27
CA LYS A 319 -42.16 22.85 -9.01
C LYS A 319 -43.32 22.49 -9.95
N LYS A 320 -43.13 21.46 -10.78
CA LYS A 320 -44.14 21.01 -11.75
C LYS A 320 -45.48 20.69 -11.09
N LEU A 321 -45.46 19.97 -9.95
CA LEU A 321 -46.65 19.73 -9.13
C LEU A 321 -47.29 21.02 -8.62
N ALA A 322 -46.51 22.01 -8.18
CA ALA A 322 -47.04 23.31 -7.76
C ALA A 322 -47.70 24.07 -8.92
N ASP A 323 -47.11 24.05 -10.12
CA ASP A 323 -47.66 24.68 -11.33
C ASP A 323 -48.96 23.97 -11.78
N GLU A 324 -49.02 22.64 -11.70
CA GLU A 324 -50.23 21.84 -11.96
C GLU A 324 -51.35 22.16 -10.93
N TYR A 325 -51.01 22.28 -9.63
CA TYR A 325 -51.98 22.68 -8.60
C TYR A 325 -52.48 24.12 -8.80
N ALA A 326 -51.60 25.08 -9.12
CA ALA A 326 -51.97 26.47 -9.38
C ALA A 326 -52.92 26.58 -10.59
N SER A 327 -52.60 25.87 -11.67
CA SER A 327 -53.45 25.78 -12.87
C SER A 327 -54.84 25.21 -12.55
N ARG A 328 -54.89 24.15 -11.73
CA ARG A 328 -56.15 23.51 -11.31
C ARG A 328 -56.98 24.40 -10.38
N MET A 329 -56.34 25.19 -9.53
CA MET A 329 -57.03 26.15 -8.64
C MET A 329 -57.64 27.32 -9.44
N ASN A 330 -56.92 27.84 -10.44
CA ASN A 330 -57.44 28.89 -11.33
C ASN A 330 -58.70 28.44 -12.10
N ASN A 331 -58.72 27.20 -12.62
CA ASN A 331 -59.90 26.66 -13.30
C ASN A 331 -61.11 26.57 -12.35
N LEU A 332 -60.93 26.01 -11.16
CA LEU A 332 -62.00 25.91 -10.13
C LEU A 332 -62.52 27.29 -9.69
N GLN A 333 -61.66 28.31 -9.67
CA GLN A 333 -62.06 29.68 -9.39
C GLN A 333 -62.92 30.27 -10.53
N GLY A 334 -62.59 29.99 -11.78
CA GLY A 334 -63.38 30.35 -12.96
C GLY A 334 -64.78 29.70 -12.97
N ASP A 335 -64.84 28.39 -12.73
CA ASP A 335 -66.10 27.63 -12.63
C ASP A 335 -67.03 28.23 -11.56
N ASN A 336 -66.48 28.54 -10.38
CA ASN A 336 -67.21 29.11 -9.25
C ASN A 336 -67.79 30.51 -9.58
N SER A 337 -67.06 31.37 -10.31
CA SER A 337 -67.63 32.63 -10.82
C SER A 337 -68.81 32.40 -11.77
N SER A 338 -68.73 31.44 -12.70
CA SER A 338 -69.84 31.15 -13.62
C SER A 338 -71.09 30.61 -12.90
N LEU A 339 -70.90 29.79 -11.86
CA LEU A 339 -71.98 29.25 -11.05
C LEU A 339 -72.68 30.35 -10.25
N LYS A 340 -71.92 31.32 -9.72
CA LYS A 340 -72.43 32.47 -8.97
C LYS A 340 -73.32 33.38 -9.82
N GLU A 341 -73.02 33.57 -11.11
CA GLU A 341 -73.88 34.30 -12.04
C GLU A 341 -75.18 33.53 -12.36
N ARG A 342 -75.12 32.20 -12.51
CA ARG A 342 -76.32 31.35 -12.70
C ARG A 342 -77.24 31.36 -11.48
N CYS A 343 -76.71 31.38 -10.27
CA CYS A 343 -77.51 31.58 -9.05
C CYS A 343 -78.14 32.98 -8.99
N SER A 344 -77.39 34.03 -9.34
CA SER A 344 -77.88 35.43 -9.34
C SER A 344 -79.04 35.66 -10.32
N SER A 345 -78.96 35.03 -11.50
CA SER A 345 -80.02 35.11 -12.52
C SER A 345 -81.28 34.31 -12.14
N LEU A 346 -81.12 33.10 -11.59
CA LEU A 346 -82.26 32.29 -11.10
C LEU A 346 -82.99 32.93 -9.91
N MET A 347 -82.30 33.66 -9.04
CA MET A 347 -82.96 34.36 -7.93
C MET A 347 -83.91 35.45 -8.43
N LYS A 348 -83.54 36.19 -9.49
CA LYS A 348 -84.37 37.26 -10.06
C LYS A 348 -85.66 36.75 -10.70
N THR A 349 -85.62 35.60 -11.39
CA THR A 349 -86.83 34.99 -11.98
C THR A 349 -87.72 34.31 -10.95
N LEU A 350 -87.15 33.83 -9.83
CA LEU A 350 -87.92 33.32 -8.70
C LEU A 350 -88.75 34.42 -8.02
N ASP A 351 -88.17 35.61 -7.84
CA ASP A 351 -88.87 36.71 -7.16
C ASP A 351 -89.94 37.40 -8.03
N SER A 352 -89.78 37.44 -9.36
CA SER A 352 -90.86 37.88 -10.26
C SER A 352 -92.06 36.93 -10.21
N ALA A 353 -91.84 35.61 -10.22
CA ALA A 353 -92.92 34.61 -10.18
C ALA A 353 -93.70 34.64 -8.84
N LYS A 354 -93.04 34.93 -7.71
CA LYS A 354 -93.71 35.15 -6.42
C LYS A 354 -94.68 36.34 -6.47
N GLN A 355 -94.28 37.44 -7.11
CA GLN A 355 -95.09 38.65 -7.17
C GLN A 355 -96.39 38.43 -7.96
N GLU A 356 -96.31 37.77 -9.13
CA GLU A 356 -97.50 37.41 -9.92
C GLU A 356 -98.44 36.47 -9.16
N THR A 357 -97.88 35.52 -8.40
CA THR A 357 -98.65 34.58 -7.56
C THR A 357 -99.46 35.30 -6.47
N LEU A 358 -98.95 36.40 -5.91
CA LEU A 358 -99.66 37.20 -4.90
C LEU A 358 -100.83 38.00 -5.49
N ASP A 359 -100.68 38.54 -6.70
CA ASP A 359 -101.74 39.33 -7.34
C ASP A 359 -102.85 38.45 -7.94
N TRP A 360 -102.56 37.21 -8.33
CA TRP A 360 -103.61 36.22 -8.61
C TRP A 360 -104.41 35.82 -7.36
N ARG A 361 -103.74 35.63 -6.21
CA ARG A 361 -104.40 35.32 -4.93
C ARG A 361 -105.39 36.42 -4.52
N ARG A 362 -104.97 37.69 -4.54
CA ARG A 362 -105.84 38.85 -4.23
C ARG A 362 -107.11 38.89 -5.10
N LYS A 363 -107.00 38.59 -6.39
CA LYS A 363 -108.15 38.58 -7.32
C LYS A 363 -109.13 37.45 -7.01
N TYR A 364 -108.64 36.28 -6.58
CA TYR A 364 -109.47 35.15 -6.19
C TYR A 364 -110.26 35.44 -4.91
N ASP A 365 -109.58 35.91 -3.86
CA ASP A 365 -110.20 36.20 -2.56
C ASP A 365 -111.29 37.29 -2.64
N GLN A 366 -111.11 38.28 -3.52
CA GLN A 366 -112.08 39.36 -3.73
C GLN A 366 -113.36 38.89 -4.45
N VAL A 367 -113.31 37.81 -5.23
CA VAL A 367 -114.50 37.17 -5.81
C VAL A 367 -115.19 36.30 -4.76
N LEU A 368 -114.41 35.50 -4.02
CA LEU A 368 -114.91 34.59 -2.98
C LEU A 368 -115.69 35.35 -1.88
N SER A 369 -115.20 36.53 -1.47
CA SER A 369 -115.88 37.41 -0.52
C SER A 369 -117.24 37.91 -1.01
N LYS A 370 -117.38 38.23 -2.31
CA LYS A 370 -118.64 38.72 -2.91
C LYS A 370 -119.66 37.61 -3.16
N GLN A 371 -119.20 36.38 -3.38
CA GLN A 371 -120.04 35.19 -3.43
C GLN A 371 -120.68 34.95 -2.05
N LYS A 372 -119.84 34.81 -1.03
CA LYS A 372 -120.26 34.44 0.33
C LYS A 372 -121.24 35.45 0.96
N ALA A 373 -121.01 36.75 0.77
CA ALA A 373 -121.91 37.80 1.27
C ALA A 373 -123.34 37.74 0.70
N ARG A 374 -123.55 37.12 -0.48
CA ARG A 374 -124.89 36.89 -1.05
C ARG A 374 -125.54 35.60 -0.57
N GLU A 375 -124.73 34.59 -0.29
CA GLU A 375 -125.16 33.31 0.28
C GLU A 375 -125.61 33.49 1.74
N ASP A 376 -124.85 34.23 2.55
CA ASP A 376 -125.21 34.54 3.95
C ASP A 376 -126.50 35.39 4.03
N GLN A 377 -126.71 36.34 3.11
CA GLN A 377 -127.93 37.15 3.06
C GLN A 377 -129.16 36.34 2.64
N THR A 378 -129.04 35.42 1.69
CA THR A 378 -130.17 34.56 1.26
C THR A 378 -130.47 33.42 2.23
N ALA A 379 -129.47 32.90 2.94
CA ALA A 379 -129.67 31.93 4.02
C ALA A 379 -130.51 32.54 5.17
N SER A 380 -130.21 33.77 5.58
CA SER A 380 -130.89 34.42 6.71
C SER A 380 -132.38 34.70 6.47
N GLU A 381 -132.79 35.03 5.25
CA GLU A 381 -134.21 35.18 4.88
C GLU A 381 -134.96 33.82 4.88
N ILE A 382 -134.29 32.74 4.48
CA ILE A 382 -134.84 31.38 4.49
C ILE A 382 -135.00 30.85 5.93
N GLU A 383 -134.06 31.16 6.83
CA GLU A 383 -134.11 30.77 8.26
C GLU A 383 -135.33 31.40 8.97
N VAL A 384 -135.60 32.68 8.70
CA VAL A 384 -136.74 33.44 9.25
C VAL A 384 -138.09 32.93 8.71
N LEU A 385 -138.15 32.50 7.46
CA LEU A 385 -139.37 31.90 6.90
C LEU A 385 -139.60 30.46 7.41
N LYS A 386 -138.55 29.65 7.56
CA LYS A 386 -138.64 28.29 8.15
C LYS A 386 -139.11 28.32 9.59
N SER A 387 -138.52 29.16 10.43
CA SER A 387 -138.92 29.31 11.84
C SER A 387 -140.37 29.81 12.01
N ARG A 388 -140.91 30.54 11.03
CA ARG A 388 -142.34 30.92 11.01
C ARG A 388 -143.28 29.80 10.52
N SER A 389 -142.78 28.85 9.72
CA SER A 389 -143.53 27.64 9.32
C SER A 389 -143.63 26.64 10.48
N THR A 390 -142.50 26.29 11.09
CA THR A 390 -142.48 25.29 12.17
C THR A 390 -143.27 25.75 13.40
N ALA A 391 -143.30 27.06 13.68
CA ALA A 391 -144.16 27.66 14.72
C ALA A 391 -145.67 27.68 14.38
N ALA A 392 -146.06 27.42 13.13
CA ALA A 392 -147.45 27.17 12.74
C ALA A 392 -147.79 25.68 12.79
N GLU A 393 -146.88 24.82 12.29
CA GLU A 393 -147.02 23.37 12.32
C GLU A 393 -147.07 22.82 13.77
N ALA A 394 -146.30 23.40 14.69
CA ALA A 394 -146.36 23.07 16.13
C ALA A 394 -147.74 23.39 16.76
N ARG A 395 -148.45 24.43 16.31
CA ARG A 395 -149.82 24.71 16.77
C ARG A 395 -150.83 23.72 16.21
N LEU A 396 -150.59 23.23 14.99
CA LEU A 396 -151.42 22.20 14.36
C LEU A 396 -151.16 20.81 14.96
N ALA A 397 -149.94 20.55 15.48
CA ALA A 397 -149.62 19.39 16.29
C ALA A 397 -150.30 19.43 17.67
N ALA A 398 -150.26 20.57 18.37
CA ALA A 398 -150.97 20.74 19.65
C ALA A 398 -152.50 20.54 19.50
N ALA A 399 -153.07 20.96 18.36
CA ALA A 399 -154.47 20.71 18.02
C ALA A 399 -154.78 19.22 17.69
N ARG A 400 -153.75 18.40 17.42
CA ARG A 400 -153.88 16.93 17.30
C ARG A 400 -153.75 16.25 18.64
N GLU A 401 -152.81 16.64 19.50
CA GLU A 401 -152.75 16.16 20.89
C GLU A 401 -154.05 16.47 21.65
N GLN A 402 -154.68 17.63 21.41
CA GLN A 402 -155.98 17.96 22.00
C GLN A 402 -157.17 17.19 21.37
N ALA A 403 -156.99 16.57 20.21
CA ALA A 403 -157.99 15.68 19.58
C ALA A 403 -157.76 14.21 19.94
N GLU A 404 -156.52 13.79 20.18
CA GLU A 404 -156.17 12.47 20.72
C GLU A 404 -156.42 12.42 22.24
N SER A 405 -156.33 13.56 22.93
CA SER A 405 -156.93 13.81 24.26
C SER A 405 -158.38 14.33 24.19
N ALA A 406 -159.02 14.26 23.01
CA ALA A 406 -160.46 13.97 22.90
C ALA A 406 -160.73 12.46 22.78
N GLN A 407 -159.69 11.67 23.11
CA GLN A 407 -159.72 10.65 24.16
C GLN A 407 -160.62 9.45 23.83
N GLU A 408 -160.02 8.28 23.82
CA GLU A 408 -160.11 7.28 24.90
C GLU A 408 -161.27 7.39 25.94
N GLU A 409 -161.85 8.57 26.28
CA GLU A 409 -163.21 8.69 26.84
C GLU A 409 -164.25 8.06 25.90
N ALA A 410 -164.21 8.35 24.60
CA ALA A 410 -165.09 7.77 23.60
C ALA A 410 -164.91 6.25 23.52
N GLU A 411 -163.68 5.75 23.69
CA GLU A 411 -163.44 4.32 23.82
C GLU A 411 -163.85 3.74 25.17
N GLU A 412 -163.72 4.46 26.28
CA GLU A 412 -164.27 4.04 27.58
C GLU A 412 -165.79 3.92 27.53
N TRP A 413 -166.47 4.91 26.95
CA TRP A 413 -167.91 4.88 26.70
C TRP A 413 -168.29 3.73 25.78
N LYS A 414 -167.47 3.42 24.76
CA LYS A 414 -167.72 2.24 23.92
C LYS A 414 -167.43 0.91 24.63
N ARG A 415 -166.41 0.80 25.47
CA ARG A 415 -166.15 -0.39 26.31
C ARG A 415 -167.30 -0.62 27.32
N LYS A 416 -167.93 0.45 27.80
CA LYS A 416 -169.18 0.42 28.60
C LYS A 416 -170.40 0.03 27.75
N TYR A 417 -170.53 0.55 26.52
CA TYR A 417 -171.57 0.15 25.56
C TYR A 417 -171.47 -1.33 25.17
N ASP A 418 -170.27 -1.83 24.90
CA ASP A 418 -170.00 -3.23 24.58
C ASP A 418 -170.26 -4.16 25.79
N PHE A 419 -170.35 -3.62 27.01
CA PHE A 419 -170.84 -4.36 28.19
C PHE A 419 -172.38 -4.37 28.24
N ALA A 420 -173.03 -3.22 28.10
CA ALA A 420 -174.49 -3.10 28.08
C ALA A 420 -175.15 -3.89 26.92
N VAL A 421 -174.55 -3.88 25.74
CA VAL A 421 -175.03 -4.68 24.58
C VAL A 421 -174.80 -6.18 24.78
N ARG A 422 -173.86 -6.60 25.65
CA ARG A 422 -173.73 -8.02 26.05
C ARG A 422 -174.86 -8.49 26.98
N GLU A 423 -175.48 -7.61 27.77
CA GLU A 423 -176.74 -7.91 28.47
C GLU A 423 -177.95 -7.84 27.52
N ALA A 424 -177.99 -6.88 26.59
CA ALA A 424 -179.03 -6.84 25.56
C ALA A 424 -179.03 -8.10 24.66
N LYS A 425 -177.86 -8.70 24.42
CA LYS A 425 -177.70 -9.98 23.73
C LYS A 425 -178.49 -11.11 24.42
N THR A 426 -178.42 -11.19 25.75
CA THR A 426 -179.16 -12.19 26.55
C THR A 426 -180.67 -11.91 26.63
N ALA A 427 -181.12 -10.71 26.26
CA ALA A 427 -182.53 -10.36 26.16
C ALA A 427 -183.10 -10.64 24.75
N LEU A 428 -182.39 -10.27 23.67
CA LEU A 428 -182.85 -10.48 22.29
C LEU A 428 -182.82 -11.95 21.85
N GLU A 429 -181.97 -12.79 22.46
CA GLU A 429 -182.00 -14.25 22.29
C GLU A 429 -183.37 -14.87 22.66
N LYS A 430 -184.19 -14.18 23.48
CA LYS A 430 -185.58 -14.56 23.81
C LYS A 430 -186.65 -13.96 22.89
N ALA A 431 -186.26 -13.20 21.86
CA ALA A 431 -187.17 -12.56 20.90
C ALA A 431 -186.90 -12.97 19.44
N ALA A 432 -185.64 -12.94 18.99
CA ALA A 432 -185.27 -13.30 17.61
C ALA A 432 -185.45 -14.80 17.30
N THR A 433 -185.56 -15.63 18.34
CA THR A 433 -186.00 -17.04 18.28
C THR A 433 -187.43 -17.23 17.74
N ALA A 434 -188.15 -16.14 17.43
CA ALA A 434 -189.35 -16.14 16.59
C ALA A 434 -189.04 -16.09 15.08
N GLN A 435 -188.07 -15.29 14.64
CA GLN A 435 -187.83 -15.00 13.20
C GLN A 435 -186.97 -16.05 12.49
N GLU A 436 -186.20 -16.86 13.22
CA GLU A 436 -185.47 -18.00 12.63
C GLU A 436 -186.40 -19.05 11.98
N ARG A 437 -187.71 -18.98 12.25
CA ARG A 437 -188.76 -19.79 11.60
C ARG A 437 -189.24 -19.26 10.24
N SER A 438 -188.77 -18.09 9.78
CA SER A 438 -189.30 -17.45 8.56
C SER A 438 -188.38 -17.59 7.34
N SER A 439 -187.18 -17.02 7.35
CA SER A 439 -186.37 -16.91 6.11
C SER A 439 -185.69 -18.21 5.66
N LYS A 440 -185.71 -19.27 6.49
CA LYS A 440 -185.31 -20.63 6.08
C LYS A 440 -186.26 -21.24 5.02
N GLU A 441 -187.43 -20.65 4.78
CA GLU A 441 -188.29 -21.00 3.63
C GLU A 441 -187.93 -20.27 2.31
N ILE A 442 -187.17 -19.17 2.36
CA ILE A 442 -186.88 -18.35 1.16
C ILE A 442 -185.60 -18.81 0.43
N GLN A 443 -184.60 -19.28 1.17
CA GLN A 443 -183.36 -19.85 0.60
C GLN A 443 -183.61 -21.11 -0.27
N LEU A 444 -184.80 -21.71 -0.18
CA LEU A 444 -185.26 -22.85 -0.99
C LEU A 444 -186.16 -22.46 -2.17
N ARG A 445 -186.42 -21.17 -2.42
CA ARG A 445 -187.45 -20.71 -3.36
C ARG A 445 -186.95 -19.90 -4.56
N GLU A 446 -185.85 -19.16 -4.46
CA GLU A 446 -185.37 -18.32 -5.57
C GLU A 446 -184.31 -19.00 -6.46
N ASP A 447 -183.56 -19.99 -5.96
CA ASP A 447 -182.75 -20.85 -6.84
C ASP A 447 -183.63 -21.71 -7.78
N SER A 448 -184.93 -21.84 -7.49
CA SER A 448 -185.95 -22.38 -8.42
C SER A 448 -186.46 -21.34 -9.44
N LEU A 449 -186.41 -20.04 -9.11
CA LEU A 449 -186.83 -18.95 -10.00
C LEU A 449 -185.74 -18.54 -11.00
N ARG A 450 -184.48 -18.87 -10.70
CA ARG A 450 -183.34 -18.67 -11.61
C ARG A 450 -183.46 -19.50 -12.90
N GLU A 451 -184.21 -20.60 -12.88
CA GLU A 451 -184.57 -21.37 -14.08
C GLU A 451 -185.87 -20.85 -14.73
N GLU A 452 -186.91 -20.53 -13.95
CA GLU A 452 -188.19 -20.03 -14.50
C GLU A 452 -188.09 -18.66 -15.18
N PHE A 453 -187.25 -17.73 -14.72
CA PHE A 453 -187.09 -16.43 -15.40
C PHE A 453 -186.26 -16.48 -16.69
N SER A 454 -185.54 -17.58 -16.96
CA SER A 454 -185.05 -17.86 -18.32
C SER A 454 -186.18 -18.33 -19.24
N HIS A 455 -187.35 -18.69 -18.70
CA HIS A 455 -188.52 -19.18 -19.42
C HIS A 455 -189.62 -18.10 -19.58
N SER A 456 -189.71 -17.14 -18.66
CA SER A 456 -190.54 -15.92 -18.77
C SER A 456 -189.82 -14.74 -19.46
N LEU A 457 -188.67 -15.03 -20.09
CA LEU A 457 -187.71 -14.09 -20.67
C LEU A 457 -188.25 -12.90 -21.51
N ALA A 458 -189.25 -12.97 -22.40
CA ALA A 458 -190.17 -14.06 -22.74
C ALA A 458 -191.61 -13.53 -22.65
N GLU A 459 -192.49 -14.14 -21.85
CA GLU A 459 -193.90 -13.71 -21.73
C GLU A 459 -194.07 -12.23 -21.36
N LYS A 460 -193.18 -11.64 -20.54
CA LYS A 460 -193.23 -10.18 -20.24
C LYS A 460 -192.62 -9.30 -21.33
N GLU A 461 -191.87 -9.85 -22.27
CA GLU A 461 -191.48 -9.14 -23.50
C GLU A 461 -192.69 -8.91 -24.42
N GLU A 462 -193.78 -9.66 -24.22
CA GLU A 462 -195.09 -9.43 -24.86
C GLU A 462 -196.04 -8.55 -24.00
N GLU A 463 -195.87 -8.51 -22.67
CA GLU A 463 -196.79 -7.79 -21.76
C GLU A 463 -196.25 -6.46 -21.19
N ILE A 464 -194.97 -6.09 -21.41
CA ILE A 464 -194.52 -4.69 -21.21
C ILE A 464 -194.28 -3.93 -22.53
N LYS A 465 -194.55 -4.57 -23.68
CA LYS A 465 -195.10 -3.83 -24.83
C LYS A 465 -196.34 -3.00 -24.44
N ASP A 466 -197.13 -3.44 -23.44
CA ASP A 466 -198.24 -2.68 -22.84
C ASP A 466 -197.80 -1.48 -21.96
N LYS A 467 -196.53 -1.37 -21.53
CA LYS A 467 -196.01 -0.20 -20.79
C LYS A 467 -194.99 0.66 -21.55
N THR A 468 -194.31 0.12 -22.56
CA THR A 468 -193.69 0.93 -23.62
C THR A 468 -194.75 1.91 -24.17
N ALA A 469 -195.95 1.38 -24.45
CA ALA A 469 -197.16 2.16 -24.78
C ALA A 469 -197.71 3.11 -23.68
N LYS A 470 -197.04 3.29 -22.54
CA LYS A 470 -197.46 4.18 -21.43
C LYS A 470 -196.40 5.16 -20.94
N VAL A 471 -195.11 5.01 -21.28
CA VAL A 471 -194.02 5.95 -20.91
C VAL A 471 -193.15 6.37 -22.10
N GLU A 472 -193.37 5.84 -23.31
CA GLU A 472 -193.14 6.65 -24.52
C GLU A 472 -194.06 7.89 -24.57
N HIS A 473 -195.05 7.96 -23.65
CA HIS A 473 -195.86 9.12 -23.26
C HIS A 473 -195.31 9.85 -21.98
N ALA A 474 -194.02 9.73 -21.65
CA ALA A 474 -193.41 10.54 -20.58
C ALA A 474 -191.85 10.69 -20.64
N GLU A 475 -191.14 11.02 -21.70
CA GLU A 475 -191.42 11.39 -23.09
C GLU A 475 -190.07 11.95 -23.61
N GLN A 476 -189.78 11.78 -24.90
CA GLN A 476 -189.40 12.81 -25.89
C GLN A 476 -188.78 14.18 -25.44
N CYS A 477 -187.92 14.30 -24.40
CA CYS A 477 -187.54 15.61 -23.78
C CYS A 477 -186.05 16.00 -23.34
N LEU A 478 -184.88 15.25 -23.38
CA LEU A 478 -183.55 15.58 -22.63
C LEU A 478 -181.99 15.50 -23.21
N THR A 479 -180.83 14.98 -22.54
CA THR A 479 -179.27 15.44 -22.53
C THR A 479 -177.85 14.54 -22.68
N THR A 480 -176.58 14.73 -22.01
CA THR A 480 -175.12 14.70 -22.69
C THR A 480 -173.51 14.19 -22.36
N LEU A 481 -172.57 14.28 -21.30
CA LEU A 481 -170.96 14.45 -21.38
C LEU A 481 -169.66 13.45 -20.92
N ARG A 482 -168.31 13.84 -20.58
CA ARG A 482 -166.86 13.12 -20.73
C ARG A 482 -165.49 13.35 -19.76
N LEU A 483 -164.19 12.79 -19.91
CA LEU A 483 -162.86 12.75 -18.97
C LEU A 483 -161.26 12.46 -19.43
N GLU A 484 -160.07 12.44 -18.61
CA GLU A 484 -158.48 12.24 -18.93
C GLU A 484 -157.22 12.10 -17.80
N LEU A 485 -155.84 11.73 -18.03
CA LEU A 485 -154.37 12.08 -17.38
C LEU A 485 -153.04 11.09 -17.01
N LYS A 486 -151.67 11.51 -16.77
CA LYS A 486 -150.27 10.74 -16.43
C LYS A 486 -148.87 11.51 -15.92
N GLU A 487 -147.48 11.22 -15.61
CA GLU A 487 -146.28 10.17 -15.33
C GLU A 487 -144.71 10.66 -14.87
N CYS A 488 -143.54 9.89 -14.46
CA CYS A 488 -142.07 10.34 -13.97
C CYS A 488 -140.67 9.38 -13.75
N CYS A 489 -139.33 9.79 -13.39
CA CYS A 489 -137.91 9.02 -13.14
C CYS A 489 -136.51 9.81 -12.60
N ARG A 490 -135.12 9.55 -12.25
CA ARG A 490 -133.84 8.60 -11.89
C ARG A 490 -132.40 9.36 -11.44
N PHE A 491 -131.03 9.04 -11.11
CA PHE A 491 -129.88 8.02 -10.62
C PHE A 491 -128.26 8.49 -10.41
N LYS A 492 -127.19 7.85 -9.67
CA LYS A 492 -125.59 8.11 -9.52
C LYS A 492 -124.60 7.06 -8.66
N PHE A 493 -123.23 6.97 -8.23
CA PHE A 493 -121.71 7.51 -8.25
C PHE A 493 -120.42 6.65 -7.60
N PHE A 494 -119.08 7.07 -7.36
CA PHE A 494 -117.76 6.29 -6.88
C PHE A 494 -116.37 6.97 -6.20
N ASN A 495 -115.14 6.29 -5.91
CA ASN A 495 -113.89 6.50 -4.94
C ASN A 495 -112.31 6.32 -5.46
N GLU A 496 -111.01 6.16 -4.88
CA GLU A 496 -110.03 6.12 -3.62
C GLU A 496 -108.40 5.90 -3.93
N LEU A 497 -107.19 5.71 -3.19
CA LEU A 497 -106.32 6.07 -1.92
C LEU A 497 -104.72 5.55 -1.74
N ASN A 498 -103.82 6.00 -0.74
CA ASN A 498 -102.61 5.38 0.11
C ASN A 498 -100.94 5.49 0.10
N ASN A 499 -100.21 5.49 1.32
CA ASN A 499 -98.79 5.34 2.00
C ASN A 499 -97.60 6.40 2.07
N VAL A 500 -97.53 7.29 3.08
CA VAL A 500 -98.55 7.54 4.13
C VAL A 500 -99.79 8.11 3.47
#